data_AF-A0A3N1GTR2-F1
#
_entry.id   AF-A0A3N1GTR2-F1
#
_cell.length_a   1.000
_cell.length_b   1.000
_cell.length_c   1.000
_cell.angle_alpha   90.00
_cell.angle_beta   90.00
_cell.angle_gamma   90.00
#
_symmetry.space_group_name_H-M   'P 1'
#
loop_
_entity.id
_entity.type
_entity.pdbx_description
1 polymer ?
#
loop_
_entity_poly.entity_id
_entity_poly.type
_entity_poly.pdbx_seq_one_letter_code
_entity_poly.pdbx_strand_id
1 'polypeptide(L)'
;MSNEARRAAVAALIRLAGSSDYRDRADAGRGLASLAETPETQAALLDLLLDTEDTFVTRVTAEALLRRQDRAGLAVVAAALGAADLNHADWMHTAVMDVFGVLASDRDAAVRECEALTKDTDDRIRHGAHQLIDMLAELNPILSHRETTPGIPVTG
;
A
#
# COMPACT_ATOMS: atom_id res chain seq x y z
N MET A 1 -15.54 -6.64 18.53
CA MET A 1 -14.38 -7.48 18.91
C MET A 1 -13.82 -6.96 20.23
N SER A 2 -13.54 -7.81 21.21
CA SER A 2 -12.89 -7.38 22.45
C SER A 2 -11.40 -7.09 22.20
N ASN A 3 -10.78 -6.24 23.03
CA ASN A 3 -9.33 -5.98 22.94
C ASN A 3 -8.49 -7.25 23.09
N GLU A 4 -8.97 -8.23 23.85
CA GLU A 4 -8.30 -9.53 23.98
C GLU A 4 -8.35 -10.34 22.69
N ALA A 5 -9.53 -10.45 22.07
CA ALA A 5 -9.68 -11.16 20.80
C ALA A 5 -8.85 -10.50 19.68
N ARG A 6 -8.75 -9.16 19.69
CA ARG A 6 -7.90 -8.41 18.75
C ARG A 6 -6.42 -8.76 18.94
N ARG A 7 -5.93 -8.73 20.18
CA ARG A 7 -4.53 -9.09 20.48
C ARG A 7 -4.21 -10.53 20.10
N ALA A 8 -5.11 -11.47 20.41
CA ALA A 8 -4.95 -12.87 20.03
C ALA A 8 -4.90 -13.06 18.50
N ALA A 9 -5.74 -12.34 17.76
CA ALA A 9 -5.74 -12.37 16.29
C ALA A 9 -4.42 -11.82 15.72
N VAL A 10 -3.93 -10.68 16.22
CA VAL A 10 -2.63 -10.10 15.82
C VAL A 10 -1.49 -11.10 16.08
N ALA A 11 -1.43 -11.66 17.28
CA ALA A 11 -0.39 -12.64 17.62
C ALA A 11 -0.44 -13.88 16.72
N ALA A 12 -1.63 -14.36 16.36
CA ALA A 12 -1.78 -15.49 15.45
C ALA A 12 -1.30 -15.15 14.03
N LEU A 13 -1.63 -13.97 13.52
CA LEU A 13 -1.20 -13.50 12.19
C LEU A 13 0.31 -13.26 12.14
N ILE A 14 0.92 -12.69 13.18
CA ILE A 14 2.39 -12.51 13.26
C ILE A 14 3.09 -13.87 13.24
N ARG A 15 2.56 -14.87 13.95
CA ARG A 15 3.10 -16.24 13.88
C ARG A 15 2.94 -16.84 12.48
N LEU A 16 1.84 -16.56 11.80
CA LEU A 16 1.59 -17.02 10.43
C LEU A 16 2.55 -16.35 9.43
N ALA A 17 2.91 -15.09 9.65
CA ALA A 17 3.89 -14.35 8.86
C ALA A 17 5.30 -14.99 8.88
N GLY A 18 5.63 -15.77 9.92
CA GLY A 18 6.88 -16.53 10.02
C GLY A 18 6.80 -17.97 9.47
N SER A 19 5.71 -18.35 8.79
CA SER A 19 5.53 -19.69 8.24
C SER A 19 6.51 -19.98 7.08
N SER A 20 6.91 -21.24 6.93
CA SER A 20 7.66 -21.69 5.76
C SER A 20 6.79 -21.82 4.50
N ASP A 21 5.46 -21.80 4.63
CA ASP A 21 4.56 -21.76 3.48
C ASP A 21 4.29 -20.30 3.08
N TYR A 22 4.67 -19.94 1.85
CA TYR A 22 4.46 -18.59 1.33
C TYR A 22 2.97 -18.18 1.32
N ARG A 23 2.03 -19.13 1.21
CA ARG A 23 0.58 -18.82 1.23
C ARG A 23 0.13 -18.35 2.60
N ASP A 24 0.64 -18.99 3.66
CA ASP A 24 0.39 -18.58 5.04
C ASP A 24 0.88 -17.15 5.25
N ARG A 25 2.10 -16.85 4.79
CA ARG A 25 2.68 -15.50 4.89
C ARG A 25 1.87 -14.46 4.12
N ALA A 26 1.42 -14.79 2.91
CA ALA A 26 0.56 -13.92 2.12
C ALA A 26 -0.81 -13.65 2.80
N ASP A 27 -1.42 -14.68 3.40
CA ASP A 27 -2.66 -14.52 4.16
C ASP A 27 -2.45 -13.73 5.46
N ALA A 28 -1.28 -13.88 6.10
CA ALA A 28 -0.87 -13.04 7.22
C ALA A 28 -0.79 -11.56 6.80
N GLY A 29 -0.16 -11.26 5.67
CA GLY A 29 -0.07 -9.91 5.10
C GLY A 29 -1.45 -9.29 4.86
N ARG A 30 -2.39 -10.04 4.25
CA ARG A 30 -3.78 -9.59 4.07
C ARG A 30 -4.49 -9.30 5.39
N GLY A 31 -4.35 -10.18 6.38
CA GLY A 31 -4.98 -10.02 7.68
C GLY A 31 -4.44 -8.82 8.46
N LEU A 32 -3.11 -8.70 8.51
CA LEU A 32 -2.40 -7.65 9.22
C LEU A 32 -2.62 -6.27 8.59
N ALA A 33 -2.81 -6.19 7.27
CA ALA A 33 -3.02 -4.93 6.57
C ALA A 33 -4.13 -4.10 7.21
N SER A 34 -5.23 -4.71 7.68
CA SER A 34 -6.34 -4.02 8.35
C SER A 34 -5.98 -3.34 9.68
N LEU A 35 -4.77 -3.58 10.21
CA LEU A 35 -4.28 -3.12 11.50
C LEU A 35 -2.97 -2.32 11.39
N ALA A 36 -2.59 -1.87 10.19
CA ALA A 36 -1.32 -1.24 9.86
C ALA A 36 -0.96 0.00 10.71
N GLU A 37 -1.91 0.60 11.42
CA GLU A 37 -1.66 1.70 12.36
C GLU A 37 -0.95 1.27 13.65
N THR A 38 -0.87 -0.03 13.96
CA THR A 38 -0.24 -0.50 15.20
C THR A 38 1.25 -0.81 15.00
N PRO A 39 2.15 -0.36 15.90
CA PRO A 39 3.59 -0.56 15.72
C PRO A 39 4.01 -2.04 15.59
N GLU A 40 3.35 -2.92 16.35
CA GLU A 40 3.65 -4.36 16.34
C GLU A 40 3.34 -5.00 14.98
N THR A 41 2.25 -4.58 14.32
CA THR A 41 1.90 -5.08 12.98
C THR A 41 2.75 -4.44 11.88
N GLN A 42 3.21 -3.19 12.06
CA GLN A 42 4.03 -2.50 11.06
C GLN A 42 5.35 -3.23 10.81
N ALA A 43 6.01 -3.71 11.87
CA ALA A 43 7.23 -4.50 11.73
C ALA A 43 7.00 -5.77 10.91
N ALA A 44 5.97 -6.55 11.27
CA ALA A 44 5.64 -7.78 10.54
C ALA A 44 5.22 -7.51 9.08
N LEU A 45 4.48 -6.43 8.82
CA LEU A 45 4.11 -6.04 7.46
C LEU A 45 5.33 -5.61 6.63
N LEU A 46 6.29 -4.91 7.24
CA LEU A 46 7.53 -4.52 6.57
C LEU A 46 8.35 -5.76 6.18
N ASP A 47 8.48 -6.73 7.07
CA ASP A 47 9.18 -7.99 6.80
C ASP A 47 8.50 -8.77 5.65
N LEU A 48 7.16 -8.79 5.61
CA LEU A 48 6.40 -9.44 4.53
C LEU A 48 6.49 -8.70 3.18
N LEU A 49 6.61 -7.37 3.18
CA LEU A 49 6.86 -6.60 1.95
C LEU A 49 8.27 -6.86 1.41
N LEU A 50 9.21 -7.19 2.29
CA LEU A 50 10.60 -7.50 1.97
C LEU A 50 10.88 -9.02 2.05
N ASP A 51 9.86 -9.83 1.74
CA ASP A 51 9.96 -11.29 1.81
C ASP A 51 11.00 -11.82 0.80
N THR A 52 12.14 -12.25 1.33
CA THR A 52 13.28 -12.70 0.52
C THR A 52 13.06 -14.06 -0.13
N GLU A 53 12.06 -14.81 0.30
CA GLU A 53 11.82 -16.18 -0.17
C GLU A 53 10.82 -16.24 -1.32
N ASP A 54 9.76 -15.43 -1.29
CA ASP A 54 8.70 -15.47 -2.30
C ASP A 54 8.05 -14.09 -2.53
N THR A 55 8.24 -13.56 -3.74
CA THR A 55 7.73 -12.24 -4.13
C THR A 55 6.21 -12.18 -4.29
N PHE A 56 5.51 -13.32 -4.32
CA PHE A 56 4.06 -13.33 -4.19
C PHE A 56 3.60 -12.72 -2.86
N VAL A 57 4.36 -12.95 -1.78
CA VAL A 57 4.07 -12.39 -0.46
C VAL A 57 4.21 -10.87 -0.50
N THR A 58 5.27 -10.34 -1.13
CA THR A 58 5.47 -8.91 -1.36
C THR A 58 4.27 -8.29 -2.06
N ARG A 59 3.88 -8.83 -3.23
CA ARG A 59 2.77 -8.27 -4.02
C ARG A 59 1.45 -8.30 -3.26
N VAL A 60 1.10 -9.45 -2.67
CA VAL A 60 -0.18 -9.60 -1.96
C VAL A 60 -0.28 -8.68 -0.75
N THR A 61 0.80 -8.54 0.01
CA THR A 61 0.86 -7.64 1.17
C THR A 61 0.75 -6.19 0.74
N ALA A 62 1.48 -5.78 -0.31
CA ALA A 62 1.41 -4.44 -0.88
C ALA A 62 -0.01 -4.12 -1.36
N GLU A 63 -0.63 -5.01 -2.16
CA GLU A 63 -2.00 -4.81 -2.63
C GLU A 63 -2.99 -4.64 -1.48
N ALA A 64 -2.87 -5.43 -0.41
CA ALA A 64 -3.76 -5.34 0.75
C ALA A 64 -3.62 -4.00 1.49
N LEU A 65 -2.39 -3.48 1.63
CA LEU A 65 -2.12 -2.17 2.22
C LEU A 65 -2.62 -1.03 1.33
N LEU A 66 -2.36 -1.09 0.03
CA LEU A 66 -2.75 -0.06 -0.93
C LEU A 66 -4.27 0.04 -1.09
N ARG A 67 -5.00 -1.08 -1.03
CA ARG A 67 -6.48 -1.10 -1.07
C ARG A 67 -7.14 -0.42 0.13
N ARG A 68 -6.41 -0.13 1.21
CA ARG A 68 -6.92 0.70 2.30
C ARG A 68 -7.12 2.15 1.87
N GLN A 69 -6.32 2.61 0.92
CA GLN A 69 -6.30 3.99 0.41
C GLN A 69 -6.21 5.03 1.54
N ASP A 70 -5.45 4.70 2.59
CA ASP A 70 -5.24 5.56 3.74
C ASP A 70 -3.76 5.75 4.03
N ARG A 71 -3.47 6.77 4.84
CA ARG A 71 -2.09 7.14 5.17
C ARG A 71 -1.32 6.02 5.85
N ALA A 72 -1.97 5.21 6.69
CA ALA A 72 -1.30 4.12 7.41
C ALA A 72 -0.81 3.03 6.45
N GLY A 73 -1.64 2.59 5.51
CA GLY A 73 -1.24 1.62 4.49
C GLY A 73 -0.14 2.16 3.58
N LEU A 74 -0.30 3.39 3.09
CA LEU A 74 0.67 4.05 2.22
C LEU A 74 2.02 4.27 2.92
N ALA A 75 2.02 4.61 4.22
CA ALA A 75 3.26 4.80 4.98
C ALA A 75 4.06 3.50 5.13
N VAL A 76 3.41 2.35 5.30
CA VAL A 76 4.08 1.04 5.38
C VAL A 76 4.69 0.66 4.03
N VAL A 77 3.96 0.85 2.92
CA VAL A 77 4.49 0.60 1.57
C VAL A 77 5.64 1.55 1.24
N ALA A 78 5.51 2.83 1.60
CA ALA A 78 6.60 3.81 1.45
C ALA A 78 7.85 3.41 2.27
N ALA A 79 7.67 2.99 3.52
CA ALA A 79 8.80 2.50 4.33
C ALA A 79 9.52 1.30 3.68
N ALA A 80 8.75 0.37 3.10
CA ALA A 80 9.30 -0.78 2.40
C ALA A 80 10.04 -0.38 1.12
N LEU A 81 9.45 0.48 0.27
CA LEU A 81 10.10 1.01 -0.93
C LEU A 81 11.42 1.72 -0.60
N GLY A 82 11.46 2.50 0.49
CA GLY A 82 12.67 3.15 0.95
C GLY A 82 13.79 2.19 1.41
N ALA A 83 13.48 0.91 1.63
CA ALA A 83 14.42 -0.13 2.05
C ALA A 83 14.59 -1.27 1.02
N ALA A 84 13.80 -1.27 -0.05
CA ALA A 84 13.71 -2.37 -1.00
C ALA A 84 14.91 -2.43 -1.95
N ASP A 85 15.25 -3.65 -2.36
CA ASP A 85 16.01 -3.85 -3.60
C ASP A 85 15.08 -3.73 -4.82
N LEU A 86 15.68 -3.81 -6.02
CA LEU A 86 14.95 -3.68 -7.28
C LEU A 86 13.87 -4.75 -7.45
N ASN A 87 14.11 -5.99 -7.00
CA ASN A 87 13.15 -7.07 -7.17
C ASN A 87 11.90 -6.82 -6.33
N HIS A 88 12.06 -6.45 -5.06
CA HIS A 88 10.93 -6.11 -4.20
C HIS A 88 10.19 -4.86 -4.71
N ALA A 89 10.92 -3.85 -5.19
CA ALA A 89 10.34 -2.64 -5.77
C ALA A 89 9.46 -2.93 -6.99
N ASP A 90 9.90 -3.81 -7.91
CA ASP A 90 9.12 -4.19 -9.10
C ASP A 90 7.78 -4.88 -8.74
N TRP A 91 7.78 -5.72 -7.70
CA TRP A 91 6.55 -6.36 -7.24
C TRP A 91 5.61 -5.42 -6.50
N MET A 92 6.15 -4.43 -5.78
CA MET A 92 5.35 -3.33 -5.22
C MET A 92 4.79 -2.41 -6.32
N HIS A 93 5.56 -2.12 -7.38
CA HIS A 93 5.07 -1.40 -8.56
C HIS A 93 3.89 -2.12 -9.21
N THR A 94 4.01 -3.44 -9.39
CA THR A 94 2.90 -4.25 -9.91
C THR A 94 1.64 -4.12 -9.05
N ALA A 95 1.77 -4.14 -7.72
CA ALA A 95 0.64 -3.92 -6.81
C ALA A 95 0.03 -2.50 -6.95
N VAL A 96 0.86 -1.47 -7.17
CA VAL A 96 0.40 -0.10 -7.47
C VAL A 96 -0.42 -0.06 -8.76
N MET A 97 0.07 -0.70 -9.82
CA MET A 97 -0.67 -0.83 -11.10
C MET A 97 -2.02 -1.52 -10.90
N ASP A 98 -2.06 -2.62 -10.15
CA ASP A 98 -3.28 -3.40 -9.93
C ASP A 98 -4.34 -2.64 -9.13
N VAL A 99 -3.92 -1.83 -8.16
CA VAL A 99 -4.84 -1.11 -7.27
C VAL A 99 -5.28 0.23 -7.87
N PHE A 100 -4.37 1.00 -8.48
CA PHE A 100 -4.64 2.38 -8.91
C PHE A 100 -4.74 2.55 -10.43
N GLY A 101 -4.52 1.50 -11.23
CA GLY A 101 -4.57 1.58 -12.69
C GLY A 101 -5.96 1.80 -13.28
N VAL A 102 -7.03 1.78 -12.47
CA VAL A 102 -8.41 1.85 -12.97
C VAL A 102 -9.02 3.25 -12.84
N LEU A 103 -9.05 3.82 -11.63
CA LEU A 103 -9.74 5.08 -11.33
C LEU A 103 -8.76 6.23 -11.08
N ALA A 104 -8.89 7.32 -11.84
CA ALA A 104 -8.07 8.51 -11.66
C ALA A 104 -8.24 9.13 -10.26
N SER A 105 -9.47 9.14 -9.72
CA SER A 105 -9.75 9.68 -8.38
C SER A 105 -8.93 9.00 -7.28
N ASP A 106 -8.76 7.69 -7.40
CA ASP A 106 -8.13 6.84 -6.41
C ASP A 106 -6.62 7.05 -6.42
N ARG A 107 -6.03 7.07 -7.62
CA ARG A 107 -4.64 7.45 -7.84
C ARG A 107 -4.37 8.86 -7.31
N ASP A 108 -5.20 9.85 -7.67
CA ASP A 108 -4.99 11.24 -7.30
C ASP A 108 -5.13 11.44 -5.77
N ALA A 109 -6.01 10.67 -5.12
CA ALA A 109 -6.10 10.64 -3.66
C ALA A 109 -4.83 10.04 -3.03
N ALA A 110 -4.33 8.93 -3.56
CA ALA A 110 -3.09 8.33 -3.08
C ALA A 110 -1.89 9.26 -3.24
N VAL A 111 -1.79 10.01 -4.35
CA VAL A 111 -0.74 11.02 -4.57
C VAL A 111 -0.76 12.07 -3.46
N ARG A 112 -1.93 12.63 -3.12
CA ARG A 112 -2.05 13.65 -2.05
C ARG A 112 -1.61 13.12 -0.68
N GLU A 113 -1.97 11.88 -0.35
CA GLU A 113 -1.52 11.25 0.89
C GLU A 113 0.01 11.01 0.89
N CYS A 114 0.57 10.59 -0.25
CA CYS A 114 2.02 10.41 -0.40
C CYS A 114 2.78 11.74 -0.31
N GLU A 115 2.25 12.83 -0.88
CA GLU A 115 2.82 14.18 -0.74
C GLU A 115 2.96 14.59 0.73
N ALA A 116 2.00 14.22 1.59
CA ALA A 116 2.12 14.44 3.03
C ALA A 116 3.23 13.60 3.68
N LEU A 117 3.46 12.38 3.20
CA LEU A 117 4.52 11.47 3.66
C LEU A 117 5.92 11.90 3.21
N THR A 118 6.06 12.69 2.14
CA THR A 118 7.37 13.27 1.74
C THR A 118 7.96 14.23 2.77
N LYS A 119 7.22 14.55 3.85
CA LYS A 119 7.66 15.40 4.96
C LYS A 119 7.81 14.63 6.28
N ASP A 120 7.72 13.30 6.24
CA ASP A 120 7.85 12.45 7.42
C ASP A 120 9.24 12.57 8.07
N THR A 121 9.31 12.31 9.38
CA THR A 121 10.60 12.32 10.08
C THR A 121 11.45 11.09 9.76
N ASP A 122 10.86 9.97 9.35
CA ASP A 122 11.60 8.79 8.93
C ASP A 122 12.07 8.94 7.47
N ASP A 123 13.40 8.88 7.27
CA ASP A 123 14.04 8.99 5.95
C ASP A 123 13.54 7.92 4.96
N ARG A 124 13.26 6.70 5.43
CA ARG A 124 12.75 5.60 4.58
C ARG A 124 11.36 5.92 4.08
N ILE A 125 10.48 6.40 4.96
CA ILE A 125 9.13 6.81 4.58
C ILE A 125 9.18 7.96 3.59
N ARG A 126 9.98 9.02 3.85
CA ARG A 126 10.08 10.13 2.88
C ARG A 126 10.59 9.67 1.53
N HIS A 127 11.66 8.88 1.50
CA HIS A 127 12.26 8.44 0.25
C HIS A 127 11.32 7.53 -0.54
N GLY A 128 10.73 6.52 0.10
CA GLY A 128 9.78 5.64 -0.57
C GLY A 128 8.46 6.33 -0.93
N ALA A 129 8.06 7.39 -0.22
CA ALA A 129 6.91 8.21 -0.64
C ALA A 129 7.17 8.92 -1.97
N HIS A 130 8.40 9.41 -2.20
CA HIS A 130 8.78 9.94 -3.51
C HIS A 130 8.71 8.85 -4.59
N GLN A 131 9.26 7.66 -4.32
CA GLN A 131 9.18 6.55 -5.27
C GLN A 131 7.72 6.18 -5.57
N LEU A 132 6.87 6.10 -4.56
CA LEU A 132 5.45 5.77 -4.75
C LEU A 132 4.71 6.83 -5.57
N ILE A 133 5.04 8.12 -5.41
CA ILE A 133 4.53 9.20 -6.27
C ILE A 133 4.96 8.99 -7.72
N ASP A 134 6.24 8.65 -7.96
CA ASP A 134 6.75 8.39 -9.30
C ASP A 134 6.00 7.21 -9.95
N MET A 135 5.80 6.11 -9.23
CA MET A 135 5.00 4.97 -9.70
C MET A 135 3.55 5.36 -10.03
N LEU A 136 2.91 6.16 -9.17
CA LEU A 136 1.55 6.64 -9.40
C LEU A 136 1.46 7.58 -10.61
N ALA A 137 2.49 8.39 -10.86
CA ALA A 137 2.55 9.32 -11.99
C ALA A 137 2.72 8.61 -13.34
N GLU A 138 3.33 7.42 -13.36
CA GLU A 138 3.43 6.57 -14.55
C GLU A 138 2.07 5.97 -14.97
N LEU A 139 1.10 5.92 -14.04
CA LEU A 139 -0.21 5.36 -14.32
C LEU A 139 -1.03 6.24 -15.28
N ASN A 140 -1.64 5.59 -16.26
CA ASN A 140 -2.69 6.17 -17.09
C ASN A 140 -4.04 5.47 -16.81
N PRO A 141 -4.80 5.92 -15.79
CA PRO A 141 -6.05 5.29 -15.39
C PRO A 141 -7.08 5.24 -16.51
N ILE A 142 -7.76 4.11 -16.61
CA ILE A 142 -8.76 3.86 -17.65
C ILE A 142 -9.95 4.82 -17.53
N LEU A 143 -10.38 5.11 -16.29
CA LEU A 143 -11.53 5.95 -16.02
C LEU A 143 -11.09 7.29 -15.41
N SER A 144 -11.30 8.35 -16.18
CA SER A 144 -11.24 9.74 -15.71
C SER A 144 -12.64 10.25 -15.42
N HIS A 145 -12.82 11.01 -14.34
CA HIS A 145 -14.04 11.79 -14.17
C HIS A 145 -14.13 12.78 -15.34
N ARG A 146 -15.15 12.62 -16.19
CA ARG A 146 -15.53 13.69 -17.12
C ARG A 146 -16.04 14.84 -16.28
N GLU A 147 -15.26 15.93 -16.19
CA GLU A 147 -15.84 17.21 -15.81
C GLU A 147 -16.94 17.51 -16.84
N THR A 148 -18.19 17.48 -16.40
CA THR A 148 -19.30 18.03 -17.17
C THR A 148 -19.01 19.52 -17.36
N THR A 149 -18.50 19.89 -18.53
CA THR A 149 -18.38 21.28 -18.94
C THR A 149 -19.75 21.94 -18.76
N PRO A 150 -19.89 23.03 -17.98
CA PRO A 150 -21.17 23.73 -17.86
C PRO A 150 -21.61 24.16 -19.26
N GLY A 151 -22.81 23.76 -19.65
CA GLY A 151 -23.35 24.02 -20.98
C GLY A 151 -23.31 25.51 -21.31
N ILE A 152 -22.84 25.83 -22.52
CA ILE A 152 -22.90 27.18 -23.07
C ILE A 152 -24.37 27.64 -23.06
N PRO A 153 -24.72 28.78 -22.44
CA PRO A 153 -26.08 29.27 -22.49
C PRO A 153 -26.38 29.73 -23.91
N VAL A 154 -27.40 29.13 -24.53
CA VAL A 154 -27.94 29.59 -25.81
C VAL A 154 -28.79 30.83 -25.50
N THR A 155 -28.26 32.01 -25.76
CA THR A 155 -29.03 33.26 -25.74
C THR A 155 -29.99 33.25 -26.93
N GLY A 156 -31.29 33.16 -26.64
CA GLY A 156 -32.37 33.50 -27.56
C GLY A 156 -32.70 34.99 -27.52
#